data_AF-F0SW23-F1
#
_entry.id   AF-F0SW23-F1
#
_cell.length_a   1.000
_cell.length_b   1.000
_cell.length_c   1.000
_cell.angle_alpha   90.00
_cell.angle_beta   90.00
_cell.angle_gamma   90.00
#
_symmetry.space_group_name_H-M   'P 1'
#
loop_
_entity.id
_entity.type
_entity.pdbx_description
1 polymer ?
#
loop_
_entity_poly.entity_id
_entity_poly.type
_entity_poly.pdbx_seq_one_letter_code
_entity_poly.pdbx_strand_id
1 'polypeptide(L)'
;MSLIDLAHYQYDHQRECRGCSGRDELELSRYILAFQVAEELLARFGGQWQIEGNKIVLAIQDCGMEIGIGCYTGLLASGPVQMSLLESYDSFTGIKGLTDRICTMTNIQTENPAKDGSYLFVLMAKLVQIFHARCNLRILPVDFVRTKEWEISIGDDQAKGWLNEKGIARNRFGQAADTKDWQGLRPEKAATYLFGFYSFCQNYRNPLR
;
A
#
# COMPACT_ATOMS: atom_id res chain seq x y z
N MET A 1 40.67 12.50 18.47
CA MET A 1 39.26 12.20 18.20
C MET A 1 38.51 13.53 18.12
N SER A 2 38.23 14.01 16.91
CA SER A 2 37.39 15.19 16.69
C SER A 2 36.02 14.76 16.19
N LEU A 3 35.01 15.25 16.90
CA LEU A 3 33.61 15.33 16.46
C LEU A 3 33.53 16.11 15.15
N ILE A 4 32.51 15.78 14.35
CA ILE A 4 32.02 16.53 13.18
C ILE A 4 32.74 16.17 11.86
N ASP A 5 32.54 14.93 11.42
CA ASP A 5 32.41 14.60 9.99
C ASP A 5 30.99 14.08 9.72
N LEU A 6 30.00 14.78 10.30
CA LEU A 6 28.62 14.77 9.82
C LEU A 6 28.62 15.56 8.52
N ALA A 7 29.14 14.92 7.47
CA ALA A 7 28.90 15.32 6.10
C ALA A 7 27.40 15.58 5.99
N HIS A 8 27.06 16.85 5.84
CA HIS A 8 25.77 17.29 5.39
C HIS A 8 25.55 16.61 4.03
N TYR A 9 24.94 15.43 4.05
CA TYR A 9 24.12 14.97 2.95
C TYR A 9 23.04 16.03 2.80
N GLN A 10 23.34 17.05 1.99
CA GLN A 10 22.35 18.03 1.54
C GLN A 10 21.37 17.24 0.68
N TYR A 11 20.35 16.71 1.35
CA TYR A 11 19.27 15.99 0.73
C TYR A 11 18.49 16.96 -0.16
N ASP A 12 18.52 16.71 -1.48
CA ASP A 12 17.78 17.49 -2.46
C ASP A 12 16.33 17.01 -2.54
N HIS A 13 15.51 17.58 -1.66
CA HIS A 13 14.06 17.35 -1.57
C HIS A 13 13.29 17.68 -2.86
N GLN A 14 13.86 18.46 -3.80
CA GLN A 14 13.19 18.89 -5.04
C GLN A 14 13.43 17.92 -6.21
N ARG A 15 14.41 17.02 -6.10
CA ARG A 15 14.73 16.03 -7.14
C ARG A 15 13.95 14.71 -7.01
N GLU A 16 13.57 14.29 -5.80
CA GLU A 16 13.08 12.91 -5.58
C GLU A 16 11.59 12.68 -5.89
N CYS A 17 10.64 13.58 -5.54
CA CYS A 17 9.25 13.44 -6.06
C CYS A 17 9.10 14.14 -7.41
N ARG A 18 9.87 13.68 -8.39
CA ARG A 18 9.57 13.90 -9.81
C ARG A 18 8.90 12.63 -10.30
N GLY A 19 7.64 12.75 -10.69
CA GLY A 19 6.97 11.67 -11.41
C GLY A 19 7.78 11.36 -12.67
N CYS A 20 8.34 10.15 -12.75
CA CYS A 20 9.08 9.72 -13.93
C CYS A 20 8.17 9.87 -15.15
N SER A 21 8.58 10.71 -16.09
CA SER A 21 8.00 10.82 -17.43
C SER A 21 8.24 9.50 -18.18
N GLY A 22 7.21 8.91 -18.76
CA GLY A 22 7.30 7.66 -19.54
C GLY A 22 6.89 6.37 -18.82
N ARG A 23 5.99 6.45 -17.84
CA ARG A 23 5.44 5.25 -17.16
C ARG A 23 4.25 4.68 -17.93
N ASP A 24 4.15 3.35 -17.96
CA ASP A 24 2.98 2.65 -18.50
C ASP A 24 1.75 2.93 -17.63
N GLU A 25 0.78 3.66 -18.17
CA GLU A 25 -0.48 3.99 -17.48
C GLU A 25 -1.26 2.74 -17.06
N LEU A 26 -1.13 1.64 -17.80
CA LEU A 26 -1.75 0.37 -17.46
C LEU A 26 -1.09 -0.26 -16.24
N GLU A 27 0.24 -0.22 -16.13
CA GLU A 27 0.96 -0.69 -14.95
C GLU A 27 0.56 0.10 -13.70
N LEU A 28 0.52 1.44 -13.81
CA LEU A 28 0.08 2.31 -12.72
C LEU A 28 -1.35 1.98 -12.28
N SER A 29 -2.24 1.79 -13.23
CA SER A 29 -3.65 1.49 -12.98
C SER A 29 -3.82 0.12 -12.31
N ARG A 30 -3.10 -0.91 -12.77
CA ARG A 30 -3.14 -2.25 -12.16
C ARG A 30 -2.67 -2.23 -10.71
N TYR A 31 -1.59 -1.51 -10.43
CA TYR A 31 -1.03 -1.42 -9.08
C TYR A 31 -2.01 -0.72 -8.13
N ILE A 32 -2.61 0.39 -8.55
CA ILE A 32 -3.64 1.09 -7.76
C ILE A 32 -4.87 0.22 -7.55
N LEU A 33 -5.39 -0.40 -8.62
CA LEU A 33 -6.56 -1.27 -8.57
C LEU A 33 -6.34 -2.47 -7.63
N ALA A 34 -5.16 -3.08 -7.64
CA ALA A 34 -4.85 -4.21 -6.77
C ALA A 34 -5.04 -3.86 -5.28
N PHE A 35 -4.54 -2.69 -4.86
CA PHE A 35 -4.71 -2.21 -3.48
C PHE A 35 -6.17 -1.81 -3.18
N GLN A 36 -6.86 -1.17 -4.13
CA GLN A 36 -8.26 -0.77 -3.94
C GLN A 36 -9.21 -1.97 -3.81
N VAL A 37 -9.03 -2.99 -4.65
CA VAL A 37 -9.84 -4.22 -4.59
C VAL A 37 -9.56 -4.99 -3.30
N ALA A 38 -8.29 -5.10 -2.90
CA ALA A 38 -7.93 -5.73 -1.63
C ALA A 38 -8.53 -4.98 -0.42
N GLU A 39 -8.51 -3.64 -0.45
CA GLU A 39 -9.09 -2.78 0.60
C GLU A 39 -10.60 -3.05 0.72
N GLU A 40 -11.33 -3.05 -0.40
CA GLU A 40 -12.79 -3.29 -0.42
C GLU A 40 -13.14 -4.71 0.04
N LEU A 41 -12.41 -5.74 -0.41
CA LEU A 41 -12.62 -7.12 0.02
C LEU A 41 -12.42 -7.29 1.53
N LEU A 42 -11.31 -6.78 2.07
CA LEU A 42 -11.03 -6.85 3.51
C LEU A 42 -12.03 -6.03 4.33
N ALA A 43 -12.50 -4.89 3.81
CA ALA A 43 -13.50 -4.07 4.49
C ALA A 43 -14.86 -4.80 4.60
N ARG A 44 -15.27 -5.49 3.53
CA ARG A 44 -16.55 -6.21 3.47
C ARG A 44 -16.56 -7.53 4.22
N PHE A 45 -15.47 -8.29 4.14
CA PHE A 45 -15.45 -9.69 4.59
C PHE A 45 -14.50 -9.95 5.76
N GLY A 46 -13.64 -8.99 6.10
CA GLY A 46 -12.55 -9.20 7.04
C GLY A 46 -11.54 -10.25 6.56
N GLY A 47 -10.67 -10.66 7.48
CA GLY A 47 -9.63 -11.64 7.22
C GLY A 47 -8.21 -11.12 7.44
N GLN A 48 -7.25 -11.88 6.94
CA GLN A 48 -5.83 -11.57 7.01
C GLN A 48 -5.28 -11.22 5.64
N TRP A 49 -4.16 -10.52 5.63
CA TRP A 49 -3.50 -10.13 4.40
C TRP A 49 -1.98 -10.18 4.56
N GLN A 50 -1.30 -10.36 3.45
CA GLN A 50 0.15 -10.30 3.33
C GLN A 50 0.53 -9.74 1.96
N ILE A 51 1.70 -9.13 1.88
CA ILE A 51 2.32 -8.75 0.60
C ILE A 51 3.50 -9.69 0.38
N GLU A 52 3.48 -10.44 -0.72
CA GLU A 52 4.47 -11.44 -1.07
C GLU A 52 5.03 -11.15 -2.46
N GLY A 53 6.30 -10.74 -2.54
CA GLY A 53 6.88 -10.24 -3.78
C GLY A 53 6.03 -9.11 -4.38
N ASN A 54 5.44 -9.38 -5.54
CA ASN A 54 4.56 -8.45 -6.26
C ASN A 54 3.07 -8.77 -6.12
N LYS A 55 2.66 -9.49 -5.08
CA LYS A 55 1.31 -10.01 -4.91
C LYS A 55 0.75 -9.61 -3.54
N ILE A 56 -0.50 -9.19 -3.50
CA ILE A 56 -1.29 -9.11 -2.27
C ILE A 56 -2.00 -10.46 -2.10
N VAL A 57 -1.81 -11.11 -0.97
CA VAL A 57 -2.48 -12.37 -0.61
C VAL A 57 -3.48 -12.06 0.50
N LEU A 58 -4.74 -12.46 0.29
CA LEU A 58 -5.84 -12.25 1.22
C LEU A 58 -6.37 -13.62 1.67
N ALA A 59 -6.35 -13.86 2.98
CA ALA A 59 -7.07 -14.96 3.58
C ALA A 59 -8.40 -14.40 4.11
N ILE A 60 -9.41 -14.37 3.24
CA ILE A 60 -10.75 -13.87 3.58
C ILE A 60 -11.40 -14.80 4.61
N GLN A 61 -11.99 -14.21 5.64
CA GLN A 61 -12.64 -14.97 6.70
C GLN A 61 -13.73 -15.90 6.13
N ASP A 62 -13.77 -17.14 6.59
CA ASP A 62 -14.77 -18.16 6.21
C ASP A 62 -14.81 -18.53 4.71
N CYS A 63 -13.86 -18.04 3.89
CA CYS A 63 -13.77 -18.34 2.45
C CYS A 63 -13.02 -19.66 2.15
N GLY A 64 -12.27 -20.21 3.10
CA GLY A 64 -11.51 -21.47 2.94
C GLY A 64 -10.42 -21.46 1.87
N MET A 65 -10.25 -20.35 1.15
CA MET A 65 -9.33 -20.17 0.03
C MET A 65 -8.68 -18.78 0.10
N GLU A 66 -7.41 -18.71 -0.29
CA GLU A 66 -6.70 -17.43 -0.41
C GLU A 66 -6.96 -16.77 -1.77
N ILE A 67 -7.14 -15.45 -1.75
CA ILE A 67 -7.22 -14.63 -2.95
C ILE A 67 -5.88 -13.96 -3.15
N GLY A 68 -5.28 -14.23 -4.29
CA GLY A 68 -4.04 -13.63 -4.72
C GLY A 68 -4.25 -12.54 -5.77
N ILE A 69 -3.67 -11.36 -5.59
CA ILE A 69 -3.78 -10.25 -6.54
C ILE A 69 -2.37 -9.77 -6.91
N GLY A 70 -1.95 -10.01 -8.16
CA GLY A 70 -0.66 -9.53 -8.64
C GLY A 70 -0.69 -8.03 -8.93
N CYS A 71 0.11 -7.24 -8.20
CA CYS A 71 0.12 -5.77 -8.24
C CYS A 71 0.46 -5.21 -9.63
N TYR A 72 1.44 -5.80 -10.33
CA TYR A 72 1.83 -5.33 -11.67
C TYR A 72 1.05 -5.99 -12.80
N THR A 73 0.61 -7.23 -12.60
CA THR A 73 -0.17 -7.98 -13.61
C THR A 73 -1.64 -7.61 -13.61
N GLY A 74 -2.18 -7.14 -12.47
CA GLY A 74 -3.62 -6.94 -12.28
C GLY A 74 -4.43 -8.25 -12.33
N LEU A 75 -3.77 -9.41 -12.23
CA LEU A 75 -4.41 -10.72 -12.24
C LEU A 75 -4.79 -11.10 -10.82
N LEU A 76 -6.07 -11.40 -10.62
CA LEU A 76 -6.60 -12.05 -9.41
C LEU A 76 -6.67 -13.55 -9.65
N ALA A 77 -6.27 -14.34 -8.64
CA ALA A 77 -6.33 -15.79 -8.64
C ALA A 77 -6.85 -16.31 -7.29
N SER A 78 -7.81 -17.24 -7.32
CA SER A 78 -8.32 -17.96 -6.14
C SER A 78 -8.68 -19.39 -6.55
N GLY A 79 -7.82 -20.36 -6.21
CA GLY A 79 -7.90 -21.73 -6.71
C GLY A 79 -7.98 -21.79 -8.25
N PRO A 80 -9.05 -22.37 -8.85
CA PRO A 80 -9.21 -22.44 -10.29
C PRO A 80 -9.66 -21.11 -10.93
N VAL A 81 -10.10 -20.13 -10.12
CA VAL A 81 -10.62 -18.85 -10.61
C VAL A 81 -9.45 -17.93 -10.93
N GLN A 82 -9.45 -17.37 -12.14
CA GLN A 82 -8.52 -16.31 -12.55
C GLN A 82 -9.29 -15.18 -13.24
N MET A 83 -8.93 -13.93 -12.97
CA MET A 83 -9.53 -12.77 -13.63
C MET A 83 -8.55 -11.61 -13.78
N SER A 84 -8.62 -10.90 -14.90
CA SER A 84 -7.95 -9.61 -15.06
C SER A 84 -8.81 -8.52 -14.43
N LEU A 85 -8.28 -7.83 -13.41
CA LEU A 85 -8.97 -6.74 -12.73
C LEU A 85 -9.24 -5.57 -13.67
N LEU A 86 -8.27 -5.22 -14.51
CA LEU A 86 -8.37 -4.06 -15.41
C LEU A 86 -9.41 -4.28 -16.51
N GLU A 87 -9.45 -5.48 -17.09
CA GLU A 87 -10.45 -5.83 -18.12
C GLU A 87 -11.86 -6.02 -17.53
N SER A 88 -11.93 -6.40 -16.26
CA SER A 88 -13.20 -6.57 -15.56
C SER A 88 -13.72 -5.29 -14.91
N TYR A 89 -12.91 -4.23 -14.87
CA TYR A 89 -13.26 -2.95 -14.29
C TYR A 89 -14.24 -2.22 -15.21
N ASP A 90 -15.35 -1.79 -14.63
CA ASP A 90 -16.33 -0.96 -15.29
C ASP A 90 -16.40 0.39 -14.56
N SER A 91 -16.26 1.49 -15.31
CA SER A 91 -16.29 2.84 -14.74
C SER A 91 -17.65 3.22 -14.16
N PHE A 92 -18.74 2.57 -14.59
CA PHE A 92 -20.08 2.89 -14.08
C PHE A 92 -20.31 2.30 -12.68
N THR A 93 -19.92 1.03 -12.47
CA THR A 93 -20.05 0.35 -11.18
C THR A 93 -18.83 0.48 -10.26
N GLY A 94 -17.67 0.81 -10.82
CA GLY A 94 -16.42 1.07 -10.10
C GLY A 94 -15.88 -0.14 -9.32
N ILE A 95 -15.15 0.14 -8.24
CA ILE A 95 -14.54 -0.89 -7.36
C ILE A 95 -15.60 -1.80 -6.73
N LYS A 96 -16.78 -1.27 -6.41
CA LYS A 96 -17.88 -2.06 -5.83
C LYS A 96 -18.36 -3.13 -6.80
N GLY A 97 -18.67 -2.77 -8.05
CA GLY A 97 -19.10 -3.73 -9.06
C GLY A 97 -18.03 -4.77 -9.40
N LEU A 98 -16.75 -4.34 -9.47
CA LEU A 98 -15.64 -5.27 -9.64
C LEU A 98 -15.56 -6.28 -8.48
N THR A 99 -15.74 -5.81 -7.25
CA THR A 99 -15.74 -6.66 -6.05
C THR A 99 -16.94 -7.61 -6.04
N ASP A 100 -18.14 -7.15 -6.38
CA ASP A 100 -19.34 -8.00 -6.49
C ASP A 100 -19.13 -9.14 -7.51
N ARG A 101 -18.47 -8.83 -8.62
CA ARG A 101 -18.11 -9.82 -9.64
C ARG A 101 -17.08 -10.82 -9.12
N ILE A 102 -16.05 -10.38 -8.39
CA ILE A 102 -15.09 -11.26 -7.71
C ILE A 102 -15.82 -12.21 -6.77
N CYS A 103 -16.70 -11.70 -5.91
CA CYS A 103 -17.46 -12.49 -4.95
C CYS A 103 -18.32 -13.54 -5.65
N THR A 104 -18.98 -13.17 -6.75
CA THR A 104 -19.77 -14.10 -7.56
C THR A 104 -18.90 -15.24 -8.13
N MET A 105 -17.72 -14.92 -8.65
CA MET A 105 -16.81 -15.91 -9.24
C MET A 105 -16.13 -16.81 -8.20
N THR A 106 -15.86 -16.28 -7.01
CA THR A 106 -15.16 -16.97 -5.91
C THR A 106 -16.10 -17.60 -4.89
N ASN A 107 -17.41 -17.42 -5.07
CA ASN A 107 -18.46 -17.88 -4.17
C ASN A 107 -18.31 -17.36 -2.71
N ILE A 108 -17.82 -16.13 -2.56
CA ILE A 108 -17.77 -15.43 -1.27
C ILE A 108 -19.15 -14.81 -1.05
N GLN A 109 -19.88 -15.29 -0.04
CA GLN A 109 -21.27 -14.88 0.17
C GLN A 109 -21.52 -14.21 1.51
N THR A 110 -20.73 -14.51 2.54
CA THR A 110 -20.99 -14.04 3.90
C THR A 110 -20.21 -12.76 4.16
N GLU A 111 -20.87 -11.61 4.01
CA GLU A 111 -20.34 -10.35 4.51
C GLU A 111 -20.19 -10.42 6.03
N ASN A 112 -18.96 -10.24 6.48
CA ASN A 112 -18.62 -10.12 7.88
C ASN A 112 -17.68 -8.92 8.01
N PRO A 113 -18.23 -7.69 7.97
CA PRO A 113 -17.39 -6.50 7.94
C PRO A 113 -16.48 -6.51 9.17
N ALA A 114 -15.17 -6.40 8.91
CA ALA A 114 -14.21 -6.32 9.99
C ALA A 114 -14.57 -5.11 10.85
N LYS A 115 -14.78 -5.32 12.16
CA LYS A 115 -15.06 -4.23 13.12
C LYS A 115 -13.97 -3.16 13.06
N ASP A 116 -12.75 -3.59 12.80
CA ASP A 116 -11.61 -2.75 12.46
C ASP A 116 -10.98 -3.32 11.18
N GLY A 117 -11.44 -2.90 10.00
CA GLY A 117 -10.71 -3.15 8.76
C GLY A 117 -9.25 -2.76 8.99
N SER A 118 -8.29 -3.65 8.65
CA SER A 118 -6.89 -3.51 9.04
C SER A 118 -6.39 -2.10 8.76
N TYR A 119 -6.35 -1.24 9.79
CA TYR A 119 -6.00 0.18 9.69
C TYR A 119 -4.72 0.36 8.86
N LEU A 120 -3.80 -0.56 9.06
CA LEU A 120 -2.52 -0.62 8.38
C LEU A 120 -2.66 -0.84 6.87
N PHE A 121 -3.53 -1.75 6.44
CA PHE A 121 -3.77 -2.00 5.03
C PHE A 121 -4.50 -0.83 4.37
N VAL A 122 -5.50 -0.25 5.07
CA VAL A 122 -6.18 0.97 4.60
C VAL A 122 -5.16 2.10 4.40
N LEU A 123 -4.25 2.30 5.36
CA LEU A 123 -3.18 3.30 5.27
C LEU A 123 -2.26 3.05 4.06
N MET A 124 -1.87 1.80 3.82
CA MET A 124 -1.08 1.40 2.65
C MET A 124 -1.82 1.63 1.33
N ALA A 125 -3.09 1.24 1.26
CA ALA A 125 -3.93 1.44 0.08
C ALA A 125 -4.05 2.93 -0.25
N LYS A 126 -4.23 3.81 0.75
CA LYS A 126 -4.26 5.27 0.54
C LYS A 126 -2.91 5.84 0.15
N LEU A 127 -1.80 5.35 0.71
CA LEU A 127 -0.46 5.74 0.25
C LEU A 127 -0.30 5.46 -1.25
N VAL A 128 -0.68 4.26 -1.70
CA VAL A 128 -0.60 3.87 -3.10
C VAL A 128 -1.53 4.72 -3.97
N GLN A 129 -2.81 4.85 -3.59
CA GLN A 129 -3.81 5.62 -4.34
C GLN A 129 -3.37 7.08 -4.56
N ILE A 130 -2.75 7.71 -3.55
CA ILE A 130 -2.37 9.13 -3.62
C ILE A 130 -1.01 9.32 -4.29
N PHE A 131 -0.03 8.44 -4.02
CA PHE A 131 1.37 8.68 -4.34
C PHE A 131 1.99 7.76 -5.40
N HIS A 132 1.34 6.64 -5.78
CA HIS A 132 1.89 5.76 -6.81
C HIS A 132 1.97 6.47 -8.17
N ALA A 133 0.84 7.02 -8.65
CA ALA A 133 0.81 7.79 -9.88
C ALA A 133 1.74 9.01 -9.86
N ARG A 134 1.97 9.63 -8.70
CA ARG A 134 2.76 10.87 -8.57
C ARG A 134 4.25 10.66 -8.39
N CYS A 135 4.66 9.83 -7.43
CA CYS A 135 6.07 9.63 -7.06
C CYS A 135 6.54 8.17 -7.27
N ASN A 136 5.77 7.33 -7.97
CA ASN A 136 6.06 5.90 -8.13
C ASN A 136 6.24 5.19 -6.78
N LEU A 137 5.37 5.50 -5.81
CA LEU A 137 5.42 4.86 -4.50
C LEU A 137 5.15 3.35 -4.63
N ARG A 138 6.05 2.52 -4.11
CA ARG A 138 5.96 1.07 -4.09
C ARG A 138 6.01 0.56 -2.66
N ILE A 139 5.35 -0.58 -2.43
CA ILE A 139 5.35 -1.29 -1.15
C ILE A 139 5.98 -2.64 -1.42
N LEU A 140 7.18 -2.84 -0.88
CA LEU A 140 8.00 -4.01 -1.12
C LEU A 140 8.11 -4.81 0.18
N PRO A 141 7.86 -6.13 0.18
CA PRO A 141 8.12 -6.95 1.35
C PRO A 141 9.63 -7.11 1.52
N VAL A 142 10.20 -6.66 2.65
CA VAL A 142 11.63 -6.80 2.95
C VAL A 142 11.81 -7.89 3.98
N ASP A 143 12.29 -9.06 3.57
CA ASP A 143 12.58 -10.21 4.45
C ASP A 143 11.50 -10.38 5.54
N PHE A 144 10.23 -10.42 5.10
CA PHE A 144 9.07 -10.34 6.00
C PHE A 144 9.07 -11.47 7.05
N VAL A 145 9.70 -12.60 6.74
CA VAL A 145 9.91 -13.72 7.67
C VAL A 145 10.67 -13.27 8.92
N ARG A 146 11.66 -12.39 8.77
CA ARG A 146 12.55 -11.94 9.85
C ARG A 146 12.12 -10.63 10.49
N THR A 147 11.63 -9.69 9.70
CA THR A 147 11.44 -8.29 10.13
C THR A 147 9.97 -7.94 10.37
N LYS A 148 9.04 -8.67 9.75
CA LYS A 148 7.61 -8.32 9.67
C LYS A 148 7.39 -6.88 9.19
N GLU A 149 8.21 -6.46 8.23
CA GLU A 149 8.28 -5.09 7.72
C GLU A 149 8.09 -5.01 6.21
N TRP A 150 7.47 -3.92 5.80
CA TRP A 150 7.36 -3.49 4.42
C TRP A 150 8.23 -2.26 4.21
N GLU A 151 9.03 -2.27 3.15
CA GLU A 151 9.69 -1.07 2.65
C GLU A 151 8.71 -0.29 1.79
N ILE A 152 8.56 0.98 2.12
CA ILE A 152 7.86 1.97 1.32
C ILE A 152 8.93 2.77 0.59
N SER A 153 8.95 2.69 -0.73
CA SER A 153 9.96 3.35 -1.56
C SER A 153 9.31 4.24 -2.61
N ILE A 154 10.04 5.26 -3.05
CA ILE A 154 9.66 6.08 -4.22
C ILE A 154 10.72 5.93 -5.30
N GLY A 155 10.29 5.84 -6.57
CA GLY A 155 11.19 5.72 -7.72
C GLY A 155 12.08 4.47 -7.67
N ASP A 156 13.23 4.55 -8.34
CA ASP A 156 14.21 3.46 -8.43
C ASP A 156 15.33 3.61 -7.37
N ASP A 157 14.96 3.60 -6.08
CA ASP A 157 15.83 3.40 -4.89
C ASP A 157 16.37 4.60 -4.08
N GLN A 158 15.99 5.86 -4.30
CA GLN A 158 16.63 6.97 -3.54
C GLN A 158 15.99 7.31 -2.18
N ALA A 159 14.67 7.16 -2.02
CA ALA A 159 13.99 7.44 -0.76
C ALA A 159 13.18 6.24 -0.28
N LYS A 160 13.44 5.82 0.96
CA LYS A 160 12.86 4.64 1.59
C LYS A 160 12.43 4.93 3.03
N GLY A 161 11.37 4.25 3.45
CA GLY A 161 10.91 4.13 4.82
C GLY A 161 10.41 2.71 5.07
N TRP A 162 10.22 2.33 6.32
CA TRP A 162 9.77 0.99 6.70
C TRP A 162 8.54 1.10 7.58
N LEU A 163 7.56 0.25 7.34
CA LEU A 163 6.38 0.11 8.17
C LEU A 163 6.32 -1.33 8.65
N ASN A 164 6.11 -1.59 9.95
CA ASN A 164 5.98 -2.95 10.47
C ASN A 164 4.52 -3.33 10.76
N GLU A 165 4.27 -4.62 10.99
CA GLU A 165 2.94 -5.16 11.30
C GLU A 165 2.28 -4.53 12.54
N LYS A 166 3.10 -3.96 13.45
CA LYS A 166 2.62 -3.29 14.66
C LYS A 166 2.20 -1.84 14.43
N GLY A 167 2.39 -1.32 13.22
CA GLY A 167 2.12 0.07 12.85
C GLY A 167 3.25 1.04 13.16
N ILE A 168 4.47 0.57 13.43
CA ILE A 168 5.62 1.45 13.64
C ILE A 168 6.24 1.80 12.30
N ALA A 169 6.22 3.09 11.97
CA ALA A 169 6.90 3.66 10.83
C ALA A 169 8.33 4.07 11.21
N ARG A 170 9.31 3.75 10.37
CA ARG A 170 10.70 4.20 10.50
C ARG A 170 11.19 4.85 9.22
N ASN A 171 11.81 6.02 9.32
CA ASN A 171 12.40 6.68 8.16
C ASN A 171 13.89 6.33 8.00
N ARG A 172 14.48 6.69 6.85
CA ARG A 172 15.91 6.48 6.57
C ARG A 172 16.89 7.20 7.51
N PHE A 173 16.40 8.08 8.38
CA PHE A 173 17.20 8.78 9.39
C PHE A 173 17.16 8.11 10.77
N GLY A 174 16.52 6.93 10.88
CA GLY A 174 16.43 6.18 12.14
C GLY A 174 15.36 6.71 13.10
N GLN A 175 14.51 7.66 12.69
CA GLN A 175 13.38 8.10 13.50
C GLN A 175 12.24 7.09 13.39
N ALA A 176 11.48 6.91 14.47
CA ALA A 176 10.32 6.03 14.53
C ALA A 176 9.07 6.79 15.01
N ALA A 177 7.90 6.42 14.47
CA ALA A 177 6.60 6.93 14.89
C ALA A 177 5.58 5.79 14.92
N ASP A 178 4.65 5.82 15.88
CA ASP A 178 3.51 4.89 15.88
C ASP A 178 2.37 5.48 15.04
N THR A 179 2.00 4.77 13.97
CA THR A 179 0.88 5.18 13.10
C THR A 179 -0.45 5.16 13.84
N LYS A 180 -0.56 4.46 14.97
CA LYS A 180 -1.77 4.49 15.83
C LYS A 180 -2.10 5.88 16.33
N ASP A 181 -1.10 6.75 16.50
CA ASP A 181 -1.29 8.16 16.87
C ASP A 181 -2.12 8.92 15.82
N TRP A 182 -2.27 8.36 14.62
CA TRP A 182 -2.99 8.95 13.49
C TRP A 182 -4.30 8.23 13.16
N GLN A 183 -4.73 7.23 13.94
CA GLN A 183 -5.97 6.47 13.67
C GLN A 183 -7.24 7.32 13.72
N GLY A 184 -7.26 8.40 14.50
CA GLY A 184 -8.37 9.35 14.53
C GLY A 184 -8.45 10.28 13.32
N LEU A 185 -7.46 10.26 12.42
CA LEU A 185 -7.46 11.06 11.20
C LEU A 185 -8.19 10.31 10.08
N ARG A 186 -8.70 11.08 9.10
CA ARG A 186 -9.12 10.48 7.83
C ARG A 186 -7.94 9.72 7.20
N PRO A 187 -8.15 8.52 6.62
CA PRO A 187 -7.08 7.71 6.05
C PRO A 187 -6.14 8.45 5.08
N GLU A 188 -6.67 9.35 4.26
CA GLU A 188 -5.89 10.16 3.31
C GLU A 188 -4.94 11.12 4.02
N LYS A 189 -5.39 11.70 5.15
CA LYS A 189 -4.57 12.58 5.97
C LYS A 189 -3.49 11.79 6.69
N ALA A 190 -3.81 10.62 7.23
CA ALA A 190 -2.84 9.71 7.83
C ALA A 190 -1.77 9.26 6.81
N ALA A 191 -2.17 8.91 5.58
CA ALA A 191 -1.25 8.57 4.50
C ALA A 191 -0.32 9.75 4.15
N THR A 192 -0.86 10.96 4.11
CA THR A 192 -0.07 12.18 3.89
C THR A 192 0.94 12.43 5.01
N TYR A 193 0.54 12.20 6.27
CA TYR A 193 1.40 12.31 7.44
C TYR A 193 2.53 11.28 7.42
N LEU A 194 2.21 10.02 7.08
CA LEU A 194 3.20 8.96 6.91
C LEU A 194 4.20 9.29 5.79
N PHE A 195 3.71 9.77 4.65
CA PHE A 195 4.54 10.20 3.52
C PHE A 195 5.49 11.36 3.90
N GLY A 196 4.98 12.36 4.63
CA GLY A 196 5.76 13.47 5.17
C GLY A 196 6.76 13.03 6.26
N PHE A 197 6.38 12.08 7.11
CA PHE A 197 7.26 11.51 8.14
C PHE A 197 8.48 10.81 7.54
N TYR A 198 8.28 10.03 6.47
CA TYR A 198 9.38 9.45 5.70
C TYR A 198 10.25 10.49 4.98
N SER A 199 9.84 11.76 5.00
CA SER A 199 10.57 12.87 4.39
C SER A 199 10.77 12.69 2.88
N PHE A 200 9.85 12.00 2.22
CA PHE A 200 9.87 11.77 0.77
C PHE A 200 9.72 13.06 -0.04
N CYS A 201 9.09 14.09 0.53
CA CYS A 201 8.97 15.40 -0.10
C CYS A 201 8.74 16.49 0.95
N GLN A 202 9.45 17.61 0.82
CA GLN A 202 9.30 18.77 1.72
C GLN A 202 7.92 19.46 1.65
N ASN A 203 7.18 19.24 0.56
CA ASN A 203 5.84 19.82 0.40
C ASN A 203 4.80 19.19 1.34
N TYR A 204 5.12 18.03 1.92
CA TYR A 204 4.30 17.37 2.92
C TYR A 204 4.96 17.51 4.28
N ARG A 205 4.27 18.16 5.22
CA ARG A 205 4.80 18.39 6.57
C ARG A 205 4.94 17.07 7.32
N ASN A 206 6.09 16.88 7.96
CA ASN A 206 6.26 15.84 8.96
C ASN A 206 5.41 16.20 10.17
N PRO A 207 4.46 15.34 10.61
CA PRO A 207 3.56 15.66 11.72
C PRO A 207 4.27 15.80 13.08
N LEU A 208 5.52 15.34 13.20
CA LEU A 208 6.34 15.49 14.40
C LEU A 208 7.13 16.80 14.45
N ARG A 209 7.00 17.68 13.44
CA ARG A 209 7.73 18.94 13.33
C ARG A 209 6.82 20.12 13.02
#